data_AF-A0A2S8R7C9-F1
#
_entry.id   AF-A0A2S8R7C9-F1
#
_cell.length_a   1.000
_cell.length_b   1.000
_cell.length_c   1.000
_cell.angle_alpha   90.00
_cell.angle_beta   90.00
_cell.angle_gamma   90.00
#
_symmetry.space_group_name_H-M   'P 1'
#
loop_
_entity.id
_entity.type
_entity.pdbx_description
1 polymer ?
#
loop_
_entity_poly.entity_id
_entity_poly.type
_entity_poly.pdbx_seq_one_letter_code
_entity_poly.pdbx_strand_id
1 'polypeptide(L)'
;MRTCPKCNELNGENRTECWKCKTFLGAVDTYKKICPKCGLIFSQKTENCDKCGERLSVYSESANFKTSNSDNSGCWMYVVSVLIPLVGIILGCIYIAREEDELGKSLIITGVISNVIAILLGLMLTSCSAF
;
A
#
# COMPACT_ATOMS: atom_id res chain seq x y z
N MET A 1 -21.30 22.39 -1.60
CA MET A 1 -21.99 23.64 -1.23
C MET A 1 -23.50 23.39 -1.09
N ARG A 2 -24.19 24.08 -0.17
CA ARG A 2 -25.64 23.89 0.09
C ARG A 2 -26.46 25.07 -0.42
N THR A 3 -27.49 24.82 -1.22
CA THR A 3 -28.41 25.88 -1.69
C THR A 3 -29.57 26.06 -0.71
N CYS A 4 -29.87 27.30 -0.31
CA CYS A 4 -30.97 27.57 0.59
C CYS A 4 -32.32 27.32 -0.12
N PRO A 5 -33.22 26.49 0.44
CA PRO A 5 -34.51 26.18 -0.20
C PRO A 5 -35.49 27.36 -0.20
N LYS A 6 -35.25 28.39 0.63
CA LYS A 6 -36.13 29.57 0.75
C LYS A 6 -35.72 30.73 -0.15
N CYS A 7 -34.42 31.03 -0.25
CA CYS A 7 -33.94 32.21 -0.96
C CYS A 7 -32.91 31.91 -2.06
N ASN A 8 -32.67 30.63 -2.36
CA ASN A 8 -31.75 30.13 -3.40
C ASN A 8 -30.29 30.58 -3.25
N GLU A 9 -29.92 31.15 -2.10
CA GLU A 9 -28.56 31.57 -1.82
C GLU A 9 -27.63 30.38 -1.60
N LEU A 10 -26.37 30.51 -2.02
CA LEU A 10 -25.35 29.48 -1.83
C LEU A 10 -24.73 29.59 -0.42
N ASN A 11 -24.60 28.46 0.27
CA ASN A 11 -24.09 28.36 1.63
C ASN A 11 -22.95 27.33 1.73
N GLY A 12 -22.07 27.52 2.70
CA GLY A 12 -21.05 26.52 3.05
C GLY A 12 -21.67 25.25 3.62
N GLU A 13 -20.97 24.12 3.47
CA GLU A 13 -21.42 22.81 3.97
C GLU A 13 -21.62 22.79 5.50
N ASN A 14 -20.78 23.53 6.23
CA ASN A 14 -20.80 23.55 7.69
C ASN A 14 -21.79 24.55 8.29
N ARG A 15 -22.82 24.98 7.54
CA ARG A 15 -23.89 25.85 8.07
C ARG A 15 -25.16 25.06 8.33
N THR A 16 -25.68 25.19 9.55
CA THR A 16 -27.02 24.73 9.95
C THR A 16 -28.11 25.69 9.50
N GLU A 17 -27.77 26.95 9.22
CA GLU A 17 -28.70 28.01 8.81
C GLU A 17 -28.18 28.83 7.63
N CYS A 18 -29.10 29.35 6.82
CA CYS A 18 -28.77 30.23 5.71
C CYS A 18 -28.16 31.54 6.23
N TRP A 19 -26.99 31.93 5.71
CA TRP A 19 -26.32 33.15 6.15
C TRP A 19 -27.17 34.41 5.93
N LYS A 20 -27.96 34.42 4.85
CA LYS A 20 -28.81 35.54 4.40
C LYS A 20 -30.19 35.57 5.06
N CYS A 21 -30.96 34.49 5.01
CA CYS A 21 -32.38 34.48 5.44
C CYS A 21 -32.65 33.66 6.71
N LYS A 22 -31.61 33.13 7.36
CA LYS A 22 -31.67 32.35 8.62
C LYS A 22 -32.54 31.09 8.58
N THR A 23 -32.95 30.65 7.40
CA THR A 23 -33.70 29.39 7.26
C THR A 23 -32.82 28.20 7.60
N PHE A 24 -33.35 27.27 8.39
CA PHE A 24 -32.67 26.02 8.72
C PHE A 24 -32.33 25.24 7.45
N LEU A 25 -31.06 24.90 7.28
CA LEU A 25 -30.56 24.15 6.14
C LEU A 25 -30.54 22.65 6.42
N GLY A 26 -30.48 22.22 7.68
CA GLY A 26 -30.33 20.82 8.09
C GLY A 26 -29.07 20.60 8.92
N ALA A 27 -29.02 19.47 9.62
CA ALA A 27 -27.88 19.07 10.44
C ALA A 27 -26.57 19.03 9.63
N VAL A 28 -25.49 19.46 10.27
CA VAL A 28 -24.12 19.39 9.74
C VAL A 28 -23.46 18.14 10.31
N ASP A 29 -22.69 17.43 9.49
CA ASP A 29 -21.93 16.27 9.94
C ASP A 29 -20.91 16.70 11.00
N THR A 30 -20.93 16.07 12.17
CA THR A 30 -20.07 16.45 13.31
C THR A 30 -18.72 15.73 13.29
N TYR A 31 -18.62 14.65 12.54
CA TYR A 31 -17.39 13.89 12.33
C TYR A 31 -17.39 13.25 10.94
N LYS A 32 -16.20 12.88 10.48
CA LYS A 32 -16.03 12.12 9.23
C LYS A 32 -15.80 10.65 9.55
N LYS A 33 -16.04 9.79 8.57
CA LYS A 33 -15.68 8.37 8.64
C LYS A 33 -14.58 8.07 7.63
N ILE A 34 -13.82 7.01 7.85
CA ILE A 34 -12.76 6.54 6.97
C ILE A 34 -12.92 5.04 6.72
N CYS A 35 -12.63 4.60 5.50
CA CYS A 35 -12.54 3.18 5.21
C CYS A 35 -11.19 2.63 5.69
N PRO A 36 -11.16 1.63 6.59
CA PRO A 36 -9.90 1.09 7.11
C PRO A 36 -9.10 0.33 6.05
N LYS A 37 -9.76 -0.12 4.98
CA LYS A 37 -9.15 -0.92 3.91
C LYS A 37 -8.58 -0.09 2.77
N CYS A 38 -9.23 1.02 2.39
CA CYS A 38 -8.81 1.82 1.23
C CYS A 38 -8.48 3.29 1.53
N GLY A 39 -8.68 3.75 2.77
CA GLY A 39 -8.32 5.11 3.20
C GLY A 39 -9.22 6.23 2.70
N LEU A 40 -10.28 5.93 1.94
CA LEU A 40 -11.26 6.95 1.51
C LEU A 40 -12.02 7.52 2.71
N ILE A 41 -12.26 8.83 2.69
CA ILE A 41 -12.98 9.57 3.72
C ILE A 41 -14.41 9.82 3.27
N PHE A 42 -15.36 9.60 4.16
CA PHE A 42 -16.80 9.66 3.92
C PHE A 42 -17.49 10.58 4.92
N SER A 43 -18.70 10.99 4.56
CA SER A 43 -19.64 11.71 5.43
C SER A 43 -20.11 10.85 6.59
N GLN A 44 -20.63 11.49 7.64
CA GLN A 44 -21.12 10.80 8.85
C GLN A 44 -22.20 9.75 8.54
N LYS A 45 -23.01 10.00 7.51
CA LYS A 45 -24.19 9.21 7.15
C LYS A 45 -23.86 7.91 6.41
N THR A 46 -22.63 7.76 5.94
CA THR A 46 -22.21 6.57 5.20
C THR A 46 -21.81 5.48 6.18
N GLU A 47 -22.28 4.23 5.98
CA GLU A 47 -21.96 3.10 6.87
C GLU A 47 -20.91 2.16 6.29
N ASN A 48 -20.92 1.97 4.96
CA ASN A 48 -20.07 1.03 4.23
C ASN A 48 -19.30 1.76 3.11
N CYS A 49 -18.13 1.25 2.77
CA CYS A 49 -17.31 1.79 1.70
C CYS A 49 -17.85 1.39 0.31
N ASP A 50 -18.14 2.38 -0.54
CA ASP A 50 -18.66 2.17 -1.91
C ASP A 50 -17.70 1.37 -2.81
N LYS A 51 -16.40 1.35 -2.50
CA LYS A 51 -15.39 0.61 -3.29
C LYS A 51 -15.20 -0.84 -2.86
N CYS A 52 -15.24 -1.11 -1.56
CA CYS A 52 -14.80 -2.41 -1.03
C CYS A 52 -15.80 -3.10 -0.11
N GLY A 53 -16.94 -2.46 0.19
CA GLY A 53 -18.00 -3.00 1.06
C GLY A 53 -17.70 -2.96 2.56
N GLU A 54 -16.46 -2.68 2.95
CA GLU A 54 -16.00 -2.66 4.34
C GLU A 54 -16.75 -1.63 5.20
N ARG A 55 -17.01 -1.95 6.47
CA ARG A 55 -17.65 -1.02 7.41
C ARG A 55 -16.70 0.13 7.73
N LEU A 56 -17.22 1.36 7.72
CA LEU A 56 -16.42 2.55 7.96
C LEU A 56 -16.18 2.80 9.45
N SER A 57 -14.98 3.26 9.80
CA SER A 57 -14.60 3.68 11.16
C SER A 57 -14.63 5.21 11.31
N VAL A 58 -14.75 5.71 12.54
CA VAL A 58 -14.66 7.16 12.80
C VAL A 58 -13.26 7.66 12.44
N TYR A 59 -13.19 8.76 11.68
CA TYR A 59 -11.93 9.42 11.37
C TYR A 59 -11.49 10.27 12.56
N SER A 60 -10.30 10.02 13.09
CA SER A 60 -9.63 10.94 14.01
C SER A 60 -8.31 11.40 13.39
N GLU A 61 -7.97 12.69 13.56
CA GLU A 61 -6.70 13.24 13.08
C GLU A 61 -5.48 12.59 13.76
N SER A 62 -5.70 12.00 14.95
CA SER A 62 -4.71 11.21 15.70
C SER A 62 -4.67 9.73 15.31
N ALA A 63 -5.62 9.24 14.51
CA ALA A 63 -5.55 7.90 13.96
C ALA A 63 -4.48 7.92 12.87
N ASN A 64 -3.26 7.63 13.29
CA ASN A 64 -2.21 7.12 12.43
C ASN A 64 -2.72 5.80 11.83
N PHE A 65 -3.59 5.91 10.82
CA PHE A 65 -3.89 4.80 9.95
C PHE A 65 -2.59 4.49 9.26
N LYS A 66 -1.91 3.46 9.77
CA LYS A 66 -0.95 2.71 8.99
C LYS A 66 -1.72 2.35 7.73
N THR A 67 -1.42 3.04 6.64
CA THR A 67 -1.66 2.53 5.30
C THR A 67 -1.00 1.16 5.31
N SER A 68 -1.75 0.12 5.66
CA SER A 68 -1.43 -1.23 5.24
C SER A 68 -1.66 -1.18 3.73
N ASN A 69 -0.67 -0.63 3.03
CA ASN A 69 -0.38 -1.04 1.67
C ASN A 69 -0.44 -2.55 1.74
N SER A 70 -1.51 -3.12 1.21
CA SER A 70 -1.64 -4.56 1.05
C SER A 70 -0.33 -5.03 0.42
N ASP A 71 0.41 -5.82 1.18
CA ASP A 71 1.78 -6.20 0.96
C ASP A 71 1.94 -6.89 -0.39
N ASN A 72 2.23 -6.11 -1.43
CA ASN A 72 2.94 -6.58 -2.62
C ASN A 72 4.40 -6.10 -2.61
N SER A 73 4.82 -5.47 -1.50
CA SER A 73 6.17 -5.01 -1.22
C SER A 73 7.14 -6.15 -0.88
N GLY A 74 6.66 -7.39 -0.72
CA GLY A 74 7.51 -8.56 -0.52
C GLY A 74 7.94 -9.24 -1.82
N CYS A 75 7.06 -9.28 -2.83
CA CYS A 75 7.30 -10.05 -4.06
C CYS A 75 8.51 -9.54 -4.85
N TRP A 76 8.68 -8.21 -4.95
CA TRP A 76 9.82 -7.61 -5.65
C TRP A 76 11.17 -7.90 -4.98
N MET A 77 11.20 -8.10 -3.65
CA MET A 77 12.44 -8.45 -2.95
C MET A 77 12.91 -9.87 -3.28
N TYR A 78 11.97 -10.81 -3.50
CA TYR A 78 12.31 -12.16 -3.98
C TYR A 78 12.89 -12.12 -5.40
N VAL A 79 12.32 -11.30 -6.29
CA VAL A 79 12.85 -11.10 -7.66
C VAL A 79 14.28 -10.57 -7.63
N VAL A 80 14.58 -9.56 -6.81
CA VAL A 80 15.94 -9.02 -6.66
C VAL A 80 16.90 -10.07 -6.08
N SER A 81 16.44 -10.87 -5.13
CA SER A 81 17.26 -11.92 -4.49
C SER A 81 17.67 -13.03 -5.46
N VAL A 82 16.83 -13.38 -6.44
CA VAL A 82 17.16 -14.38 -7.48
C VAL A 82 18.07 -13.80 -8.57
N LEU A 83 17.99 -12.50 -8.84
CA LEU A 83 18.80 -11.84 -9.87
C LEU A 83 20.28 -11.69 -9.44
N ILE A 84 20.57 -11.49 -8.16
CA ILE A 84 21.95 -11.34 -7.66
C ILE A 84 22.84 -12.58 -7.96
N PRO A 85 22.40 -13.83 -7.69
CA PRO A 85 23.12 -15.03 -8.08
C PRO A 85 23.37 -15.15 -9.58
N LEU A 86 22.42 -14.73 -10.42
CA LEU A 86 22.55 -14.76 -11.88
C LEU A 86 23.64 -13.79 -12.37
N VAL A 87 23.74 -12.60 -11.75
CA VAL A 87 24.82 -11.64 -12.06
C VAL A 87 26.19 -12.24 -11.72
N GLY A 88 26.33 -12.97 -10.61
CA GLY A 88 27.57 -13.65 -10.25
C GLY A 88 28.03 -14.69 -11.27
N ILE A 89 27.09 -15.48 -11.81
CA ILE A 89 27.38 -16.48 -12.86
C ILE A 89 27.78 -15.79 -14.17
N ILE A 90 27.07 -14.73 -14.57
CA ILE A 90 27.38 -13.96 -15.80
C ILE A 90 28.78 -13.33 -15.71
N LEU A 91 29.10 -12.69 -14.58
CA LEU A 91 30.43 -12.12 -14.36
C LEU A 91 31.49 -13.22 -14.34
N GLY A 92 31.24 -14.35 -13.69
CA GLY A 92 32.15 -15.49 -13.71
C GLY A 92 32.49 -15.98 -15.13
N CYS A 93 31.47 -16.08 -16.01
CA CYS A 93 31.69 -16.41 -17.42
C CYS A 93 32.50 -15.35 -18.18
N ILE A 94 32.27 -14.05 -17.90
CA ILE A 94 33.05 -12.96 -18.51
C ILE A 94 34.53 -13.02 -18.07
N TYR A 95 34.80 -13.33 -16.80
CA TYR A 95 36.18 -13.41 -16.29
C TYR A 95 36.94 -14.63 -16.85
N ILE A 96 36.27 -15.77 -17.01
CA ILE A 96 36.85 -16.92 -17.73
C ILE A 96 37.15 -16.55 -19.20
N ALA A 97 36.23 -15.83 -19.86
CA ALA A 97 36.46 -15.36 -21.24
C ALA A 97 37.60 -14.34 -21.35
N ARG A 98 38.00 -13.72 -20.23
CA ARG A 98 39.15 -12.80 -20.13
C ARG A 98 40.46 -13.49 -19.70
N GLU A 99 40.49 -14.82 -19.67
CA GLU A 99 41.62 -15.64 -19.19
C GLU A 99 41.95 -15.42 -17.68
N GLU A 100 41.02 -14.85 -16.92
CA GLU A 100 41.11 -14.65 -15.47
C GLU A 100 40.39 -15.80 -14.72
N ASP A 101 40.82 -17.04 -15.02
CA ASP A 101 40.13 -18.29 -14.64
C ASP A 101 39.95 -18.49 -13.13
N GLU A 102 40.92 -18.09 -12.31
CA GLU A 102 40.85 -18.26 -10.85
C GLU A 102 39.69 -17.44 -10.25
N LEU A 103 39.56 -16.18 -10.68
CA LEU A 103 38.48 -15.30 -10.24
C LEU A 103 37.14 -15.74 -10.84
N GLY A 104 37.13 -16.10 -12.13
CA GLY A 104 35.94 -16.55 -12.83
C GLY A 104 35.34 -17.83 -12.23
N LYS A 105 36.17 -18.85 -11.95
CA LYS A 105 35.73 -20.09 -11.27
C LYS A 105 35.21 -19.80 -9.87
N SER A 106 35.90 -18.96 -9.09
CA SER A 106 35.43 -18.57 -7.76
C SER A 106 34.06 -17.91 -7.82
N LEU A 107 33.83 -16.97 -8.75
CA LEU A 107 32.55 -16.28 -8.93
C LEU A 107 31.41 -17.23 -9.32
N ILE A 108 31.66 -18.19 -10.22
CA ILE A 108 30.67 -19.20 -10.59
C ILE A 108 30.31 -20.08 -9.39
N ILE A 109 31.31 -20.57 -8.66
CA ILE A 109 31.09 -21.43 -7.48
C ILE A 109 30.28 -20.67 -6.42
N THR A 110 30.65 -19.43 -6.10
CA THR A 110 29.91 -18.59 -5.15
C THR A 110 28.49 -18.29 -5.63
N GLY A 111 28.28 -18.04 -6.93
CA GLY A 111 26.97 -17.83 -7.52
C GLY A 111 26.06 -19.06 -7.42
N VAL A 112 26.58 -20.25 -7.69
CA VAL A 112 25.83 -21.51 -7.56
C VAL A 112 25.47 -21.80 -6.10
N ILE A 113 26.43 -21.68 -5.17
CA ILE A 113 26.20 -21.94 -3.75
C ILE A 113 25.16 -20.97 -3.17
N SER A 114 25.29 -19.67 -3.46
CA SER A 114 24.33 -18.67 -2.99
C SER A 114 22.92 -18.89 -3.53
N ASN A 115 22.77 -19.37 -4.76
CA ASN A 115 21.47 -19.72 -5.34
C ASN A 115 20.81 -20.91 -4.61
N VAL A 116 21.58 -21.99 -4.36
CA VAL A 116 21.08 -23.16 -3.61
C VAL A 116 20.60 -22.77 -2.21
N ILE A 117 21.38 -21.94 -1.50
CA ILE A 117 21.01 -21.44 -0.17
C ILE A 117 19.73 -20.59 -0.24
N ALA A 118 19.62 -19.69 -1.22
CA ALA A 118 18.43 -18.84 -1.39
C ALA A 118 17.16 -19.66 -1.65
N ILE A 119 17.24 -20.72 -2.45
CA ILE A 119 16.12 -21.64 -2.70
C ILE A 119 15.71 -22.36 -1.41
N LEU A 120 16.66 -22.90 -0.65
CA LEU A 120 16.37 -23.59 0.62
C LEU A 120 15.71 -22.66 1.64
N LEU A 121 16.22 -21.43 1.78
CA LEU A 121 15.63 -20.42 2.67
C LEU A 121 14.23 -20.01 2.19
N GLY A 122 14.03 -19.83 0.88
CA GLY A 122 12.72 -19.55 0.30
C GLY A 122 11.70 -20.65 0.61
N LEU A 123 12.07 -21.92 0.45
CA LEU A 123 11.23 -23.06 0.78
C LEU A 123 10.85 -23.07 2.28
N MET A 124 11.80 -22.82 3.18
CA MET A 124 11.53 -22.76 4.63
C MET A 124 10.58 -21.60 5.00
N LEU A 125 10.76 -20.43 4.39
CA LEU A 125 9.90 -19.26 4.64
C LEU A 125 8.48 -19.46 4.11
N THR A 126 8.32 -20.01 2.90
CA THR A 126 7.00 -20.34 2.34
C THR A 126 6.27 -21.42 3.15
N SER A 127 7.01 -22.33 3.79
CA SER A 127 6.45 -23.36 4.66
C SER A 127 5.92 -22.81 6.00
N CYS A 128 6.47 -21.68 6.48
CA CYS A 128 5.98 -21.00 7.68
C CYS A 128 4.74 -20.12 7.44
N SER A 129 4.45 -19.74 6.19
CA SER A 129 3.28 -18.93 5.83
C SER A 129 2.00 -19.73 5.55
N ALA A 130 2.02 -21.05 5.68
CA ALA A 130 0.90 -21.95 5.37
C ALA A 130 0.08 -22.39 6.61
N PHE A 131 0.24 -21.72 7.76
CA PHE A 131 -0.53 -21.96 8.99
C PHE A 131 -1.16 -20.68 9.52
#